data_AF-A0A517U4J8-F1
#
_entry.id   AF-A0A517U4J8-F1
#
_cell.length_a   1.000
_cell.length_b   1.000
_cell.length_c   1.000
_cell.angle_alpha   90.00
_cell.angle_beta   90.00
_cell.angle_gamma   90.00
#
_symmetry.space_group_name_H-M   'P 1'
#
loop_
_entity.id
_entity.type
_entity.pdbx_description
1 polymer ?
#
loop_
_entity_poly.entity_id
_entity_poly.type
_entity_poly.pdbx_seq_one_letter_code
_entity_poly.pdbx_strand_id
1 'polypeptide(L)'
;MVECPESRNAWATLEPTRKSLGIATPGNGDSEAPRKQAKVAPPTSEQPVATVEPPAALLEPELREQHFTIRYGETGHSYESIVGPYLKGASELHVEDPYIRLTHQVQNFVRFCEAVVKLSAVKKIRLVTNYDNQEQLTEVQQKFEELTQSLLEMDIVLEIKLNPNLHDREIRIDNGWVVKIGRGLDFYQRPANWFEIGVNDLALRKCLETKVDIYRSGTAS
;
A
#
# COMPACT_ATOMS: atom_id res chain seq x y z
N MET A 1 -0.79 -53.39 -18.17
CA MET A 1 0.44 -53.05 -17.41
C MET A 1 1.59 -53.23 -18.37
N VAL A 2 2.22 -52.13 -18.76
CA VAL A 2 3.45 -52.12 -19.54
C VAL A 2 4.53 -51.68 -18.56
N GLU A 3 5.46 -52.58 -18.26
CA GLU A 3 6.59 -52.30 -17.37
C GLU A 3 7.69 -51.58 -18.16
N CYS A 4 8.05 -50.37 -17.72
CA CYS A 4 9.25 -49.67 -18.17
C CYS A 4 10.35 -49.84 -17.10
N PRO A 5 11.53 -50.38 -17.45
CA PRO A 5 12.55 -50.85 -16.49
C PRO A 5 13.54 -49.79 -15.96
N GLU A 6 13.28 -48.49 -16.15
CA GLU A 6 14.25 -47.42 -15.81
C GLU A 6 14.03 -46.72 -14.46
N SER A 7 12.99 -47.08 -13.69
CA SER A 7 12.72 -46.50 -12.36
C SER A 7 13.41 -47.24 -11.20
N ARG A 8 14.57 -47.86 -11.46
CA ARG A 8 15.27 -48.73 -10.49
C ARG A 8 16.11 -47.98 -9.44
N ASN A 9 16.06 -46.65 -9.38
CA ASN A 9 16.77 -45.85 -8.35
C ASN A 9 16.21 -44.43 -8.16
N ALA A 10 14.90 -44.28 -7.89
CA ALA A 10 14.34 -43.01 -7.41
C ALA A 10 13.58 -43.23 -6.10
N TRP A 11 14.24 -42.95 -4.97
CA TRP A 11 13.61 -42.83 -3.66
C TRP A 11 12.89 -41.48 -3.58
N ALA A 12 11.57 -41.51 -3.44
CA ALA A 12 10.73 -40.57 -2.67
C ALA A 12 9.37 -40.42 -3.35
N THR A 13 8.44 -41.28 -2.97
CA THR A 13 7.02 -41.03 -3.22
C THR A 13 6.26 -41.21 -1.91
N LEU A 14 5.33 -40.28 -1.69
CA LEU A 14 4.04 -40.42 -1.02
C LEU A 14 3.93 -39.94 0.45
N GLU A 15 3.07 -38.90 0.57
CA GLU A 15 2.15 -38.57 1.68
C GLU A 15 2.62 -37.67 2.83
N PRO A 16 2.29 -36.36 2.82
CA PRO A 16 2.26 -35.57 4.04
C PRO A 16 0.98 -35.89 4.84
N THR A 17 1.12 -36.70 5.88
CA THR A 17 0.05 -37.02 6.82
C THR A 17 -0.28 -35.81 7.71
N ARG A 18 -1.56 -35.46 7.73
CA ARG A 18 -2.20 -34.44 8.57
C ARG A 18 -2.03 -34.80 10.06
N LYS A 19 -1.32 -33.99 10.86
CA LYS A 19 -1.29 -34.15 12.32
C LYS A 19 -2.64 -33.71 12.91
N SER A 20 -3.50 -34.67 13.26
CA SER A 20 -4.61 -34.45 14.19
C SER A 20 -4.20 -34.87 15.60
N LEU A 21 -4.73 -34.13 16.57
CA LEU A 21 -4.65 -34.42 18.00
C LEU A 21 -4.98 -35.88 18.31
N GLY A 22 -4.16 -36.49 19.17
CA GLY A 22 -4.37 -37.82 19.71
C GLY A 22 -4.17 -37.82 21.22
N ILE A 23 -5.28 -37.69 21.96
CA ILE A 23 -5.41 -38.23 23.32
C ILE A 23 -5.91 -39.67 23.15
N ALA A 24 -5.14 -40.62 23.67
CA ALA A 24 -5.51 -42.00 23.96
C ALA A 24 -4.68 -42.39 25.20
N THR A 25 -5.14 -43.13 26.20
CA THR A 25 -6.04 -44.31 26.19
C THR A 25 -6.54 -44.57 27.64
N PRO A 26 -7.61 -45.35 27.87
CA PRO A 26 -8.15 -45.68 29.20
C PRO A 26 -7.90 -47.14 29.67
N GLY A 27 -8.04 -47.35 31.00
CA GLY A 27 -8.31 -48.63 31.70
C GLY A 27 -7.08 -49.39 32.22
N ASN A 28 -7.02 -50.00 33.42
CA ASN A 28 -8.02 -50.33 34.46
C ASN A 28 -7.27 -50.87 35.72
N GLY A 29 -7.84 -50.78 36.93
CA GLY A 29 -7.50 -51.68 38.06
C GLY A 29 -7.25 -51.06 39.46
N ASP A 30 -8.31 -51.11 40.28
CA ASP A 30 -8.37 -51.36 41.74
C ASP A 30 -8.16 -50.27 42.81
N SER A 31 -9.32 -49.92 43.41
CA SER A 31 -9.67 -49.88 44.85
C SER A 31 -8.77 -49.16 45.85
N GLU A 32 -9.26 -48.06 46.45
CA GLU A 32 -9.95 -48.06 47.75
C GLU A 32 -10.42 -46.63 48.13
N ALA A 33 -11.66 -46.51 48.61
CA ALA A 33 -12.19 -45.33 49.29
C ALA A 33 -12.43 -45.73 50.76
N PRO A 34 -12.40 -44.82 51.77
CA PRO A 34 -13.51 -43.88 51.92
C PRO A 34 -13.21 -42.50 52.59
N ARG A 35 -13.81 -41.45 51.99
CA ARG A 35 -14.80 -40.52 52.60
C ARG A 35 -14.39 -39.70 53.85
N LYS A 36 -14.36 -38.35 53.73
CA LYS A 36 -15.45 -37.42 54.16
C LYS A 36 -15.00 -35.95 54.26
N GLN A 37 -15.84 -35.12 53.63
CA GLN A 37 -16.38 -33.81 54.07
C GLN A 37 -15.56 -32.51 53.91
N ALA A 38 -16.21 -31.63 53.15
CA ALA A 38 -15.97 -30.20 52.99
C ALA A 38 -16.17 -29.39 54.27
N LYS A 39 -15.50 -28.24 54.35
CA LYS A 39 -16.00 -27.03 55.03
C LYS A 39 -15.37 -25.77 54.41
N VAL A 40 -16.23 -24.78 54.21
CA VAL A 40 -16.01 -23.46 53.60
C VAL A 40 -15.84 -22.42 54.71
N ALA A 41 -14.92 -21.45 54.56
CA ALA A 41 -14.93 -20.13 55.22
C ALA A 41 -13.84 -19.19 54.61
N PRO A 42 -13.94 -17.85 54.75
CA PRO A 42 -13.80 -16.87 53.65
C PRO A 42 -12.44 -16.11 53.60
N PRO A 43 -12.23 -15.23 52.59
CA PRO A 43 -10.94 -14.62 52.30
C PRO A 43 -10.67 -13.37 53.14
N THR A 44 -9.40 -13.13 53.46
CA THR A 44 -8.92 -11.80 53.84
C THR A 44 -7.53 -11.63 53.24
N SER A 45 -7.44 -10.76 52.24
CA SER A 45 -6.20 -10.20 51.72
C SER A 45 -6.59 -8.90 51.04
N GLU A 46 -6.53 -7.80 51.80
CA GLU A 46 -6.50 -6.46 51.27
C GLU A 46 -5.36 -6.35 50.24
N GLN A 47 -5.68 -6.03 49.00
CA GLN A 47 -4.70 -5.53 48.03
C GLN A 47 -5.00 -4.06 47.76
N PRO A 48 -3.97 -3.20 47.67
CA PRO A 48 -4.17 -1.79 47.44
C PRO A 48 -4.72 -1.56 46.02
N VAL A 49 -5.68 -0.64 45.92
CA VAL A 49 -6.24 -0.16 44.66
C VAL A 49 -5.13 0.52 43.86
N ALA A 50 -4.59 -0.18 42.86
CA ALA A 50 -3.76 0.45 41.84
C ALA A 50 -4.66 1.37 41.02
N THR A 51 -4.43 2.68 41.15
CA THR A 51 -5.00 3.69 40.25
C THR A 51 -4.54 3.37 38.83
N VAL A 52 -5.47 2.94 37.98
CA VAL A 52 -5.20 2.70 36.56
C VAL A 52 -5.08 4.06 35.90
N GLU A 53 -3.85 4.49 35.67
CA GLU A 53 -3.52 5.62 34.80
C GLU A 53 -4.04 5.32 33.38
N PRO A 54 -4.71 6.26 32.70
CA PRO A 54 -5.20 6.01 31.34
C PRO A 54 -4.05 5.62 30.42
N PRO A 55 -4.25 4.72 29.44
CA PRO A 55 -3.19 4.34 28.52
C PRO A 55 -2.72 5.60 27.79
N ALA A 56 -1.44 5.92 27.94
CA ALA A 56 -0.79 6.95 27.14
C ALA A 56 -1.12 6.68 25.67
N ALA A 57 -1.86 7.59 25.04
CA ALA A 57 -2.16 7.53 23.64
C ALA A 57 -0.83 7.34 22.89
N LEU A 58 -0.76 6.29 22.05
CA LEU A 58 0.36 6.05 21.17
C LEU A 58 0.55 7.31 20.31
N LEU A 59 1.54 8.13 20.65
CA LEU A 59 1.91 9.30 19.87
C LEU A 59 2.33 8.80 18.49
N GLU A 60 1.49 9.09 17.50
CA GLU A 60 1.82 8.78 16.12
C GLU A 60 3.09 9.54 15.73
N PRO A 61 4.05 8.90 15.03
CA PRO A 61 5.29 9.56 14.67
C PRO A 61 4.99 10.81 13.86
N GLU A 62 5.50 11.96 14.31
CA GLU A 62 5.34 13.22 13.59
C GLU A 62 5.97 13.12 12.20
N LEU A 63 5.18 13.42 11.17
CA LEU A 63 5.65 13.49 9.79
C LEU A 63 6.67 14.62 9.64
N ARG A 64 7.75 14.35 8.91
CA ARG A 64 8.85 15.30 8.70
C ARG A 64 8.97 15.64 7.22
N GLU A 65 9.47 16.83 6.95
CA GLU A 65 9.90 17.22 5.62
C GLU A 65 11.08 16.35 5.18
N GLN A 66 11.11 15.98 3.91
CA GLN A 66 12.12 15.09 3.34
C GLN A 66 12.61 15.63 2.01
N HIS A 67 13.92 15.55 1.79
CA HIS A 67 14.55 15.94 0.53
C HIS A 67 15.55 14.85 0.19
N PHE A 68 15.30 14.11 -0.88
CA PHE A 68 16.15 12.99 -1.26
C PHE A 68 16.23 12.83 -2.78
N THR A 69 17.26 12.10 -3.21
CA THR A 69 17.46 11.76 -4.63
C THR A 69 17.28 10.26 -4.80
N ILE A 70 16.34 9.88 -5.66
CA ILE A 70 16.24 8.52 -6.19
C ILE A 70 17.31 8.40 -7.26
N ARG A 71 18.26 7.48 -7.10
CA ARG A 71 19.36 7.29 -8.03
C ARG A 71 18.94 6.45 -9.24
N TYR A 72 19.68 6.59 -10.34
CA TYR A 72 19.45 5.76 -11.52
C TYR A 72 19.58 4.27 -11.18
N GLY A 73 18.55 3.49 -11.51
CA GLY A 73 18.51 2.04 -11.31
C GLY A 73 18.08 1.62 -9.91
N GLU A 74 17.82 2.56 -9.01
CA GLU A 74 17.34 2.29 -7.65
C GLU A 74 15.91 1.71 -7.67
N THR A 75 15.62 0.83 -6.72
CA THR A 75 14.29 0.21 -6.51
C THR A 75 13.79 0.55 -5.11
N GLY A 76 12.54 0.18 -4.80
CA GLY A 76 11.92 0.43 -3.48
C GLY A 76 11.08 1.70 -3.42
N HIS A 77 11.01 2.46 -4.52
CA HIS A 77 10.32 3.75 -4.60
C HIS A 77 9.01 3.62 -5.34
N SER A 78 7.97 3.14 -4.66
CA SER A 78 6.59 3.16 -5.17
C SER A 78 5.87 4.45 -4.78
N TYR A 79 4.72 4.73 -5.38
CA TYR A 79 3.90 5.88 -4.95
C TYR A 79 3.48 5.75 -3.48
N GLU A 80 3.10 4.55 -3.04
CA GLU A 80 2.78 4.25 -1.65
C GLU A 80 3.93 4.62 -0.71
N SER A 81 5.17 4.29 -1.08
CA SER A 81 6.33 4.59 -0.24
C SER A 81 6.62 6.08 -0.13
N ILE A 82 6.36 6.85 -1.19
CA ILE A 82 6.67 8.28 -1.27
C ILE A 82 5.55 9.11 -0.64
N VAL A 83 4.31 8.92 -1.07
CA VAL A 83 3.17 9.76 -0.64
C VAL A 83 2.39 9.18 0.52
N GLY A 84 2.42 7.86 0.71
CA GLY A 84 1.57 7.14 1.67
C GLY A 84 1.57 7.71 3.08
N PRO A 85 2.74 7.96 3.71
CA PRO A 85 2.79 8.54 5.05
C PRO A 85 2.07 9.89 5.16
N TYR A 86 2.05 10.68 4.08
CA TYR A 86 1.51 12.04 4.05
C TYR A 86 0.03 12.12 3.67
N LEU A 87 -0.58 11.00 3.25
CA LEU A 87 -2.00 10.94 2.88
C LEU A 87 -2.94 10.81 4.09
N LYS A 88 -2.41 10.62 5.29
CA LYS A 88 -3.24 10.45 6.48
C LYS A 88 -4.07 11.69 6.76
N GLY A 89 -5.38 11.49 6.92
CA GLY A 89 -6.34 12.58 7.14
C GLY A 89 -6.61 13.45 5.92
N ALA A 90 -6.06 13.11 4.74
CA ALA A 90 -6.35 13.81 3.51
C ALA A 90 -7.75 13.49 3.00
N SER A 91 -8.46 14.50 2.51
CA SER A 91 -9.77 14.36 1.85
C SER A 91 -9.70 14.67 0.35
N GLU A 92 -8.69 15.44 -0.06
CA GLU A 92 -8.56 15.95 -1.41
C GLU A 92 -7.10 16.08 -1.86
N LEU A 93 -6.84 15.72 -3.13
CA LEU A 93 -5.54 15.88 -3.77
C LEU A 93 -5.62 16.78 -5.00
N HIS A 94 -4.57 17.57 -5.22
CA HIS A 94 -4.34 18.33 -6.43
C HIS A 94 -2.99 17.97 -7.03
N VAL A 95 -3.02 17.28 -8.17
CA VAL A 95 -1.87 16.79 -8.91
C VAL A 95 -1.65 17.66 -10.14
N GLU A 96 -0.48 18.25 -10.24
CA GLU A 96 0.01 18.96 -11.40
C GLU A 96 1.14 18.13 -12.03
N ASP A 97 0.92 17.61 -13.24
CA ASP A 97 1.95 16.93 -14.01
C ASP A 97 1.70 17.16 -15.51
N PRO A 98 2.58 17.91 -16.21
CA PRO A 98 2.35 18.25 -17.61
C PRO A 98 2.56 17.08 -18.57
N TYR A 99 3.02 15.93 -18.10
CA TYR A 99 3.38 14.77 -18.93
C TYR A 99 2.46 13.57 -18.71
N ILE A 100 1.18 13.74 -18.35
CA ILE A 100 0.24 12.61 -18.37
C ILE A 100 -0.41 12.54 -19.76
N ARG A 101 0.32 12.01 -20.75
CA ARG A 101 -0.08 12.06 -22.19
C ARG A 101 0.03 10.74 -22.93
N LEU A 102 0.93 9.86 -22.51
CA LEU A 102 1.16 8.56 -23.13
C LEU A 102 0.49 7.46 -22.32
N THR A 103 0.19 6.33 -22.94
CA THR A 103 -0.48 5.20 -22.27
C THR A 103 0.21 4.78 -20.98
N HIS A 104 1.55 4.70 -20.96
CA HIS A 104 2.28 4.34 -19.74
C HIS A 104 2.21 5.43 -18.65
N GLN A 105 2.08 6.69 -19.04
CA GLN A 105 1.93 7.82 -18.11
C GLN A 105 0.54 7.83 -17.48
N VAL A 106 -0.48 7.53 -18.28
CA VAL A 106 -1.85 7.29 -17.77
C VAL A 106 -1.85 6.10 -16.82
N GLN A 107 -1.20 4.99 -17.17
CA GLN A 107 -1.06 3.84 -16.27
C GLN A 107 -0.32 4.18 -14.97
N ASN A 108 0.70 5.04 -15.03
CA ASN A 108 1.39 5.56 -13.86
C ASN A 108 0.44 6.39 -12.98
N PHE A 109 -0.41 7.22 -13.58
CA PHE A 109 -1.46 7.95 -12.85
C PHE A 109 -2.52 7.02 -12.25
N VAL A 110 -2.95 5.97 -12.96
CA VAL A 110 -3.84 4.93 -12.42
C VAL A 110 -3.23 4.31 -11.16
N ARG A 111 -1.98 3.86 -11.22
CA ARG A 111 -1.26 3.28 -10.07
C ARG A 111 -1.09 4.26 -8.91
N PHE A 112 -0.92 5.55 -9.22
CA PHE A 112 -0.94 6.60 -8.21
C PHE A 112 -2.31 6.70 -7.53
N CYS A 113 -3.40 6.70 -8.31
CA CYS A 113 -4.76 6.69 -7.75
C CYS A 113 -5.03 5.43 -6.92
N GLU A 114 -4.58 4.24 -7.35
CA GLU A 114 -4.67 3.00 -6.57
C GLU A 114 -3.97 3.14 -5.22
N ALA A 115 -2.77 3.74 -5.19
CA ALA A 115 -2.06 4.03 -3.94
C ALA A 115 -2.86 4.97 -3.03
N VAL A 116 -3.48 6.01 -3.59
CA VAL A 116 -4.33 6.95 -2.84
C VAL A 116 -5.55 6.25 -2.26
N VAL A 117 -6.27 5.46 -3.07
CA VAL A 117 -7.45 4.67 -2.65
C VAL A 117 -7.10 3.73 -1.50
N LYS A 118 -5.94 3.06 -1.60
CA LYS A 118 -5.50 2.06 -0.62
C LYS A 118 -5.10 2.67 0.72
N LEU A 119 -4.54 3.88 0.72
CA LEU A 119 -3.86 4.46 1.87
C LEU A 119 -4.61 5.60 2.55
N SER A 120 -5.71 6.07 1.98
CA SER A 120 -6.39 7.28 2.43
C SER A 120 -7.90 7.21 2.26
N ALA A 121 -8.60 8.16 2.88
CA ALA A 121 -10.04 8.35 2.73
C ALA A 121 -10.37 9.49 1.76
N VAL A 122 -9.44 9.80 0.85
CA VAL A 122 -9.60 10.86 -0.15
C VAL A 122 -10.85 10.60 -0.98
N LYS A 123 -11.63 11.65 -1.21
CA LYS A 123 -12.87 11.60 -2.01
C LYS A 123 -12.79 12.42 -3.28
N LYS A 124 -11.72 13.20 -3.47
CA LYS A 124 -11.55 14.03 -4.65
C LYS A 124 -10.10 14.12 -5.09
N ILE A 125 -9.86 13.88 -6.37
CA ILE A 125 -8.56 14.03 -7.01
C ILE A 125 -8.73 15.03 -8.15
N ARG A 126 -7.90 16.07 -8.18
CA ARG A 126 -7.82 17.02 -9.29
C ARG A 126 -6.51 16.80 -10.02
N LEU A 127 -6.58 16.52 -11.31
CA LEU A 127 -5.42 16.43 -12.19
C LEU A 127 -5.38 17.67 -13.09
N VAL A 128 -4.24 18.38 -13.11
CA VAL A 128 -3.92 19.37 -14.12
C VAL A 128 -2.77 18.81 -14.96
N THR A 129 -3.00 18.70 -16.27
CA THR A 129 -1.99 18.21 -17.22
C THR A 129 -1.97 19.10 -18.47
N ASN A 130 -1.04 18.83 -19.38
CA ASN A 130 -0.87 19.57 -20.63
C ASN A 130 -0.89 18.60 -21.83
N TYR A 131 -1.37 19.07 -22.99
CA TYR A 131 -1.36 18.37 -24.27
C TYR A 131 -0.96 19.31 -25.39
N ASP A 132 -0.09 18.82 -26.28
CA ASP A 132 0.41 19.60 -27.41
C ASP A 132 -0.29 19.25 -28.74
N ASN A 133 -1.00 18.11 -28.81
CA ASN A 133 -1.65 17.62 -30.03
C ASN A 133 -3.10 17.18 -29.76
N GLN A 134 -4.01 17.60 -30.64
CA GLN A 134 -5.44 17.33 -30.58
C GLN A 134 -5.80 15.85 -30.83
N GLU A 135 -5.02 15.12 -31.62
CA GLU A 135 -5.23 13.66 -31.82
C GLU A 135 -4.90 12.87 -30.55
N GLN A 136 -3.79 13.22 -29.88
CA GLN A 136 -3.39 12.61 -28.61
C GLN A 136 -4.43 12.91 -27.52
N LEU A 137 -5.00 14.11 -27.55
CA LEU A 137 -6.04 14.50 -26.60
C LEU A 137 -7.25 13.56 -26.69
N THR A 138 -7.74 13.24 -27.89
CA THR A 138 -8.91 12.35 -28.03
C THR A 138 -8.66 10.95 -27.48
N GLU A 139 -7.50 10.35 -27.77
CA GLU A 139 -7.18 9.00 -27.28
C GLU A 139 -7.04 8.97 -25.75
N VAL A 140 -6.39 9.98 -25.16
CA VAL A 140 -6.18 10.01 -23.72
C VAL A 140 -7.45 10.43 -22.98
N GLN A 141 -8.28 11.29 -23.58
CA GLN A 141 -9.56 11.69 -23.03
C GLN A 141 -10.45 10.47 -22.76
N GLN A 142 -10.51 9.51 -23.70
CA GLN A 142 -11.25 8.27 -23.49
C GLN A 142 -10.71 7.48 -22.28
N LYS A 143 -9.38 7.32 -22.16
CA LYS A 143 -8.76 6.61 -21.04
C LYS A 143 -9.03 7.29 -19.70
N PHE A 144 -9.08 8.62 -19.71
CA PHE A 144 -9.39 9.42 -18.54
C PHE A 144 -10.85 9.37 -18.15
N GLU A 145 -11.77 9.28 -19.10
CA GLU A 145 -13.20 9.05 -18.83
C GLU A 145 -13.41 7.67 -18.20
N GLU A 146 -12.75 6.63 -18.73
CA GLU A 146 -12.75 5.28 -18.14
C GLU A 146 -12.21 5.30 -16.70
N LEU A 147 -11.09 5.97 -16.45
CA LEU A 147 -10.53 6.12 -15.10
C LEU A 147 -11.46 6.92 -14.17
N THR A 148 -12.07 7.99 -14.67
CA THR A 148 -13.02 8.82 -13.90
C THR A 148 -14.21 7.99 -13.44
N GLN A 149 -14.77 7.18 -14.34
CA GLN A 149 -15.89 6.29 -14.02
C GLN A 149 -15.47 5.22 -13.00
N SER A 150 -14.29 4.60 -13.17
CA SER A 150 -13.77 3.60 -12.24
C SER A 150 -13.52 4.17 -10.82
N LEU A 151 -13.01 5.40 -10.72
CA LEU A 151 -12.84 6.08 -9.42
C LEU A 151 -14.18 6.45 -8.80
N LEU A 152 -15.17 6.85 -9.61
CA LEU A 152 -16.50 7.19 -9.14
C LEU A 152 -17.21 5.98 -8.49
N GLU A 153 -17.01 4.77 -9.01
CA GLU A 153 -17.50 3.52 -8.39
C GLU A 153 -16.91 3.26 -6.99
N MET A 154 -15.78 3.90 -6.67
CA MET A 154 -15.14 3.88 -5.35
C MET A 154 -15.45 5.13 -4.53
N ASP A 155 -16.47 5.90 -4.90
CA ASP A 155 -16.86 7.19 -4.32
C ASP A 155 -15.76 8.26 -4.37
N ILE A 156 -14.94 8.26 -5.43
CA ILE A 156 -13.88 9.24 -5.65
C ILE A 156 -14.16 10.03 -6.91
N VAL A 157 -14.24 11.36 -6.78
CA VAL A 157 -14.42 12.27 -7.91
C VAL A 157 -13.05 12.62 -8.50
N LEU A 158 -12.83 12.29 -9.77
CA LEU A 158 -11.69 12.76 -10.55
C LEU A 158 -12.09 13.96 -11.41
N GLU A 159 -11.44 15.10 -11.23
CA GLU A 159 -11.57 16.26 -12.13
C GLU A 159 -10.28 16.45 -12.90
N ILE A 160 -10.37 16.62 -14.21
CA ILE A 160 -9.21 16.79 -15.08
C ILE A 160 -9.29 18.15 -15.75
N LYS A 161 -8.21 18.92 -15.67
CA LYS A 161 -8.07 20.24 -16.29
C LYS A 161 -6.83 20.25 -17.18
N LEU A 162 -6.96 20.92 -18.32
CA LEU A 162 -5.85 21.13 -19.24
C LEU A 162 -5.29 22.53 -19.05
N ASN A 163 -3.97 22.62 -18.90
CA ASN A 163 -3.27 23.90 -18.82
C ASN A 163 -2.03 23.86 -19.72
N PRO A 164 -2.01 24.59 -20.85
CA PRO A 164 -0.88 24.60 -21.78
C PRO A 164 0.38 25.24 -21.21
N ASN A 165 0.24 26.08 -20.18
CA ASN A 165 1.34 26.77 -19.52
C ASN A 165 1.84 26.03 -18.27
N LEU A 166 1.45 24.77 -18.09
CA LEU A 166 1.87 23.96 -16.96
C LEU A 166 3.30 23.46 -17.15
N HIS A 167 4.15 23.76 -16.18
CA HIS A 167 5.55 23.28 -16.13
C HIS A 167 5.90 22.59 -14.81
N ASP A 168 5.18 22.93 -13.74
CA ASP A 168 5.44 22.41 -12.41
C ASP A 168 4.95 20.97 -12.27
N ARG A 169 5.67 20.22 -11.43
CA ARG A 169 5.38 18.83 -11.08
C ARG A 169 5.19 18.74 -9.59
N GLU A 170 3.94 18.81 -9.16
CA GLU A 170 3.58 19.02 -7.76
C GLU A 170 2.31 18.25 -7.39
N ILE A 171 2.35 17.57 -6.25
CA ILE A 171 1.19 16.94 -5.64
C ILE A 171 0.91 17.72 -4.35
N ARG A 172 -0.20 18.44 -4.32
CA ARG A 172 -0.69 19.13 -3.13
C ARG A 172 -1.75 18.31 -2.45
N ILE A 173 -1.61 18.15 -1.14
CA ILE A 173 -2.53 17.43 -0.27
C ILE A 173 -3.21 18.48 0.62
N ASP A 174 -4.53 18.39 0.77
CA ASP A 174 -5.34 19.35 1.52
C ASP A 174 -4.97 19.46 3.02
N ASN A 175 -4.31 18.45 3.59
CA ASN A 175 -3.76 18.47 4.94
C ASN A 175 -2.47 19.33 5.07
N GLY A 176 -2.06 20.02 4.00
CA GLY A 176 -0.95 20.98 3.98
C GLY A 176 0.38 20.39 3.52
N TRP A 177 0.44 19.13 3.13
CA TRP A 177 1.65 18.54 2.55
C TRP A 177 1.76 18.77 1.06
N VAL A 178 2.98 19.01 0.60
CA VAL A 178 3.31 19.15 -0.82
C VAL A 178 4.45 18.20 -1.16
N VAL A 179 4.30 17.46 -2.24
CA VAL A 179 5.30 16.53 -2.77
C VAL A 179 5.67 16.97 -4.18
N LYS A 180 6.94 17.31 -4.38
CA LYS A 180 7.51 17.61 -5.69
C LYS A 180 8.42 16.47 -6.13
N ILE A 181 8.20 15.97 -7.32
CA ILE A 181 9.06 14.96 -7.94
C ILE A 181 9.60 15.56 -9.23
N GLY A 182 10.92 15.66 -9.36
CA GLY A 182 11.58 16.33 -10.49
C GLY A 182 11.14 15.82 -11.86
N ARG A 183 10.76 14.55 -11.97
CA ARG A 183 10.22 13.92 -13.19
C ARG A 183 8.69 13.76 -13.21
N GLY A 184 8.00 14.12 -12.13
CA GLY A 184 6.57 13.89 -11.98
C GLY A 184 6.28 12.42 -11.66
N LEU A 185 5.18 11.89 -12.16
CA LEU A 185 4.80 10.48 -11.96
C LEU A 185 5.58 9.53 -12.90
N ASP A 186 6.23 10.02 -13.96
CA ASP A 186 6.95 9.19 -14.94
C ASP A 186 8.45 9.05 -14.64
N PHE A 187 8.78 8.54 -13.45
CA PHE A 187 10.16 8.33 -12.99
C PHE A 187 10.62 6.88 -13.00
N TYR A 188 9.83 5.94 -13.53
CA TYR A 188 10.22 4.52 -13.63
C TYR A 188 10.94 4.22 -14.94
N GLN A 189 11.88 3.28 -14.91
CA GLN A 189 12.47 2.74 -16.12
C GLN A 189 11.48 1.84 -16.86
N ARG A 190 11.61 1.82 -18.18
CA ARG A 190 10.92 0.83 -19.02
C ARG A 190 11.45 -0.56 -18.67
N PRO A 191 10.56 -1.55 -18.41
CA PRO A 191 11.01 -2.92 -18.19
C PRO A 191 11.59 -3.49 -19.49
N ALA A 192 12.57 -4.39 -19.36
CA ALA A 192 13.20 -5.07 -20.48
C ALA A 192 12.21 -5.95 -21.25
N ASN A 193 11.26 -6.58 -20.55
CA ASN A 193 10.16 -7.34 -21.13
C ASN A 193 8.96 -7.42 -20.17
N TRP A 194 7.82 -7.93 -20.67
CA TRP A 194 6.56 -8.02 -19.92
C TRP A 194 6.56 -9.01 -18.75
N PHE A 195 7.54 -9.90 -18.67
CA PHE A 195 7.66 -10.94 -17.63
C PHE A 195 8.79 -10.65 -16.63
N GLU A 196 9.40 -9.46 -16.71
CA GLU A 196 10.41 -9.04 -15.74
C GLU A 196 9.78 -8.74 -14.37
N ILE A 197 10.49 -9.10 -13.30
CA ILE A 197 10.11 -8.70 -11.95
C ILE A 197 10.12 -7.18 -11.85
N GLY A 198 9.04 -6.62 -11.30
CA GLY A 198 8.81 -5.17 -11.25
C GLY A 198 7.91 -4.64 -12.36
N VAL A 199 7.42 -5.46 -13.31
CA VAL A 199 6.40 -5.02 -14.29
C VAL A 199 5.10 -4.58 -13.61
N ASN A 200 4.65 -5.36 -12.62
CA ASN A 200 3.39 -5.10 -11.91
C ASN A 200 3.59 -4.40 -10.57
N ASP A 201 4.63 -4.75 -9.82
CA ASP A 201 4.94 -4.10 -8.55
C ASP A 201 6.01 -3.02 -8.75
N LEU A 202 5.61 -1.75 -8.58
CA LEU A 202 6.52 -0.61 -8.76
C LEU A 202 7.58 -0.50 -7.66
N ALA A 203 7.38 -1.10 -6.48
CA ALA A 203 8.42 -1.16 -5.46
C ALA A 203 9.62 -1.98 -5.93
N LEU A 204 9.43 -2.89 -6.89
CA LEU A 204 10.51 -3.70 -7.48
C LEU A 204 11.04 -3.11 -8.80
N ARG A 205 10.46 -2.01 -9.28
CA ARG A 205 10.84 -1.38 -10.56
C ARG A 205 12.04 -0.47 -10.38
N LYS A 206 13.00 -0.57 -11.31
CA LYS A 206 14.14 0.36 -11.40
C LYS A 206 13.66 1.77 -11.75
N CYS A 207 14.21 2.77 -11.10
CA CYS A 207 13.85 4.17 -11.28
C CYS A 207 14.85 4.91 -12.19
N LEU A 208 14.37 5.93 -12.88
CA LEU A 208 15.17 7.00 -13.46
C LEU A 208 15.60 7.93 -12.33
N GLU A 209 16.75 8.58 -12.49
CA GLU A 209 17.21 9.52 -11.47
C GLU A 209 16.24 10.71 -11.35
N THR A 210 15.82 11.01 -10.12
CA THR A 210 14.96 12.16 -9.81
C THR A 210 15.17 12.63 -8.38
N LYS A 211 14.94 13.92 -8.15
CA LYS A 211 14.83 14.48 -6.81
C LYS A 211 13.39 14.44 -6.35
N VAL A 212 13.20 14.22 -5.06
CA VAL A 212 11.92 14.25 -4.37
C VAL A 212 12.03 15.19 -3.19
N ASP A 213 11.18 16.21 -3.17
CA ASP A 213 11.12 17.21 -2.13
C ASP A 213 9.71 17.19 -1.52
N ILE A 214 9.62 16.93 -0.23
CA ILE A 214 8.38 16.83 0.53
C ILE A 214 8.44 17.85 1.66
N TYR A 215 7.52 18.79 1.65
CA TYR A 215 7.50 19.90 2.60
C TYR A 215 6.07 20.29 2.95
N ARG A 216 5.91 21.04 4.03
CA ARG A 216 4.61 21.60 4.41
C ARG A 216 4.42 22.93 3.70
N SER A 217 3.30 23.10 2.99
CA SER A 217 2.94 24.44 2.51
C SER A 217 2.75 25.33 3.73
N GLY A 218 3.61 26.34 3.86
CA GLY A 218 3.47 27.32 4.94
C GLY A 218 2.05 27.87 4.89
N THR A 219 1.32 27.76 6.00
CA THR A 219 0.03 28.42 6.14
C THR A 219 0.24 29.90 5.82
N ALA A 220 -0.28 30.35 4.68
CA ALA A 220 -0.47 31.78 4.47
C ALA A 220 -1.47 32.22 5.55
N SER A 221 -0.96 32.81 6.63
CA SER A 221 -1.74 33.60 7.57
C SER A 221 -2.27 34.86 6.90
#